data_AF-A0AAV5LS33-F1
#
_entry.id   AF-A0AAV5LS33-F1
#
_cell.length_a   1.000
_cell.length_b   1.000
_cell.length_c   1.000
_cell.angle_alpha   90.00
_cell.angle_beta   90.00
_cell.angle_gamma   90.00
#
_symmetry.space_group_name_H-M   'P 1'
#
loop_
_entity.id
_entity.type
_entity.pdbx_description
1 polymer ?
#
loop_
_entity_poly.entity_id
_entity_poly.type
_entity_poly.pdbx_seq_one_letter_code
_entity_poly.pdbx_strand_id
1 'polypeptide(L)' 'MISGAAQADIAVLVISARKGESKTGYERGEQTREHVQLAKTLGLSKLFVIVNKMDNPTVNWLRERFCS' A
#
# COMPACT_ATOMS: atom_id res chain seq x y z
N MET A 1 -0.57 15.43 -3.03
CA MET A 1 -1.29 14.41 -2.24
C MET A 1 -1.47 14.76 -0.75
N ILE A 2 -1.04 15.95 -0.30
CA ILE A 2 -0.94 16.25 1.15
C ILE A 2 -2.22 16.89 1.71
N SER A 3 -2.85 17.80 0.97
CA SER A 3 -4.05 18.53 1.43
C SER A 3 -5.29 17.63 1.59
N GLY A 4 -5.48 16.64 0.72
CA GLY A 4 -6.58 15.67 0.85
C GLY A 4 -6.37 14.65 1.97
N ALA A 5 -5.12 14.31 2.30
CA ALA A 5 -4.80 13.39 3.39
C ALA A 5 -4.99 14.04 4.78
N ALA A 6 -4.80 15.36 4.88
CA ALA A 6 -5.00 16.11 6.12
C ALA A 6 -6.48 16.22 6.55
N GLN A 7 -7.41 15.98 5.62
CA GLN A 7 -8.86 15.99 5.88
C GLN A 7 -9.45 14.58 6.06
N ALA A 8 -8.63 13.53 5.92
CA ALA A 8 -9.10 12.16 6.01
C ALA A 8 -9.07 11.67 7.46
N ASP A 9 -10.11 10.92 7.86
CA ASP A 9 -10.13 10.16 9.12
C ASP A 9 -9.56 8.74 8.94
N ILE A 10 -9.53 8.27 7.69
CA ILE A 10 -9.17 6.90 7.31
C ILE A 10 -8.21 6.94 6.12
N ALA A 11 -7.11 6.20 6.23
CA ALA A 11 -6.15 6.01 5.15
C ALA A 11 -6.32 4.63 4.50
N VAL A 12 -6.13 4.57 3.18
CA VAL A 12 -6.11 3.32 2.41
C VAL A 12 -4.77 3.21 1.69
N LEU A 13 -4.03 2.16 1.99
CA LEU A 13 -2.77 1.81 1.34
C LEU A 13 -3.01 0.68 0.34
N VAL A 14 -2.78 0.95 -0.95
CA VAL A 14 -2.95 -0.04 -2.01
C VAL A 14 -1.58 -0.60 -2.41
N ILE A 15 -1.43 -1.93 -2.33
CA ILE A 15 -0.21 -2.66 -2.67
C ILE A 15 -0.49 -3.58 -3.87
N SER A 16 0.38 -3.57 -4.88
CA SER A 16 0.29 -4.48 -6.02
C SER A 16 0.87 -5.86 -5.68
N ALA A 17 0.12 -6.93 -5.91
CA ALA A 17 0.58 -8.30 -5.68
C ALA A 17 1.55 -8.81 -6.76
N ARG A 18 1.58 -8.15 -7.93
CA ARG A 18 2.36 -8.56 -9.10
C ARG A 18 3.84 -8.76 -8.73
N LYS A 19 4.42 -9.86 -9.21
CA LYS A 19 5.84 -10.18 -9.03
C LYS A 19 6.68 -9.10 -9.73
N GLY A 20 7.62 -8.47 -9.02
CA GLY A 20 8.33 -7.26 -9.48
C GLY A 20 7.82 -6.01 -8.78
N GLU A 21 6.58 -5.58 -9.04
CA GLU A 21 6.01 -4.33 -8.50
C GLU A 21 5.92 -4.30 -6.97
N SER A 22 5.61 -5.43 -6.33
CA SER A 22 5.58 -5.55 -4.86
C SER A 22 6.95 -5.29 -4.21
N LYS A 23 8.04 -5.81 -4.80
CA LYS A 23 9.41 -5.56 -4.33
C LYS A 23 9.88 -4.16 -4.67
N THR A 24 9.54 -3.67 -5.87
CA THR A 24 9.85 -2.29 -6.26
C THR A 24 9.16 -1.29 -5.34
N GLY A 25 7.96 -1.57 -4.84
CA GLY A 25 7.28 -0.72 -3.85
C GLY A 25 7.94 -0.69 -2.47
N TYR A 26 8.71 -1.73 -2.10
CA TYR A 26 9.47 -1.81 -0.85
C TYR A 26 10.89 -1.24 -1.01
N GLU A 27 11.57 -1.56 -2.11
CA GLU A 27 12.96 -1.14 -2.40
C GLU A 27 13.05 0.28 -3.01
N ARG A 28 12.10 0.70 -3.85
CA ARG A 28 11.90 2.13 -4.23
C ARG A 28 10.94 2.85 -3.28
N GLY A 29 10.83 2.36 -2.05
CA GLY A 29 9.82 2.73 -1.06
C GLY A 29 9.90 4.14 -0.49
N GLU A 30 10.61 5.08 -1.13
CA GLU A 30 10.63 6.49 -0.70
C GLU A 30 9.21 7.07 -0.71
N GLN A 31 8.48 6.92 -1.82
CA GLN A 31 7.14 7.51 -1.94
C GLN A 31 6.10 6.84 -1.00
N THR A 32 6.08 5.51 -0.89
CA THR A 32 5.07 4.82 -0.06
C THR A 32 5.35 5.01 1.43
N ARG A 33 6.62 4.97 1.85
CA ARG A 33 6.99 5.22 3.26
C ARG A 33 6.77 6.66 3.66
N GLU A 34 7.13 7.62 2.81
CA GLU A 34 6.89 9.05 3.07
C GLU A 34 5.40 9.34 3.23
N HIS A 35 4.54 8.81 2.35
CA HIS A 35 3.10 9.04 2.47
C HIS A 35 2.50 8.39 3.72
N VAL A 36 2.96 7.21 4.14
CA VAL A 36 2.51 6.57 5.39
C VAL A 36 3.01 7.35 6.61
N GLN A 37 4.25 7.84 6.58
CA GLN A 37 4.81 8.67 7.64
C GLN A 37 4.05 10.00 7.77
N LEU A 38 3.73 10.64 6.64
CA LEU A 38 2.90 11.84 6.60
C LEU A 38 1.49 11.56 7.13
N ALA A 39 0.86 10.47 6.71
CA ALA A 39 -0.46 10.07 7.23
C ALA A 39 -0.44 9.88 8.75
N LYS A 40 0.62 9.24 9.29
CA LYS A 40 0.82 9.08 10.73
C LYS A 40 1.01 10.42 11.45
N THR A 41 1.71 11.36 10.83
CA THR A 41 1.95 12.70 11.38
C THR A 41 0.69 13.56 11.38
N LEU A 42 -0.20 13.33 10.40
CA LEU A 42 -1.51 14.00 10.29
C LEU A 42 -2.58 13.44 11.23
N GLY A 43 -2.26 12.42 12.05
CA GLY A 43 -3.18 11.87 13.05
C GLY A 43 -4.14 10.79 12.54
N LEU A 44 -3.90 10.25 11.34
CA LEU A 44 -4.68 9.13 10.81
C LEU A 44 -4.44 7.87 11.64
N SER A 45 -5.43 7.51 12.46
CA SER A 45 -5.37 6.35 13.37
C SER A 45 -5.79 5.02 12.71
N LYS A 46 -6.56 5.09 11.62
CA LYS A 46 -7.08 3.91 10.90
C LYS A 46 -6.44 3.82 9.51
N LEU A 47 -5.70 2.73 9.28
CA LEU A 47 -5.08 2.41 8.01
C LEU A 47 -5.61 1.07 7.51
N PHE A 48 -6.21 1.05 6.31
CA PHE A 48 -6.59 -0.17 5.61
C PHE A 48 -5.56 -0.52 4.54
N VAL A 49 -5.11 -1.76 4.51
CA VAL A 49 -4.20 -2.24 3.48
C VAL A 49 -4.99 -3.09 2.48
N ILE A 50 -4.94 -2.72 1.21
CA ILE A 50 -5.62 -3.42 0.12
C ILE A 50 -4.57 -3.97 -0.83
N VAL A 51 -4.61 -5.28 -1.06
CA VAL A 51 -3.76 -5.95 -2.05
C VAL A 51 -4.51 -6.01 -3.38
N ASN A 52 -3.96 -5.38 -4.41
CA ASN A 52 -4.55 -5.25 -5.74
C ASN A 52 -3.76 -6.07 -6.78
N LYS A 53 -4.37 -6.34 -7.94
CA LYS A 53 -3.80 -7.13 -9.05
C LYS A 53 -3.49 -8.60 -8.71
N MET A 54 -4.33 -9.22 -7.89
CA MET A 54 -4.23 -10.64 -7.51
C MET A 54 -4.61 -11.60 -8.64
N ASP A 55 -5.32 -11.10 -9.64
CA ASP A 55 -5.71 -11.76 -10.89
C ASP A 55 -4.54 -12.00 -11.87
N ASN A 56 -3.37 -11.42 -11.59
CA ASN A 56 -2.22 -11.56 -12.46
C ASN A 56 -1.79 -13.05 -12.58
N PRO A 57 -1.40 -13.54 -13.77
CA PRO A 57 -0.95 -14.92 -13.98
C PRO A 57 0.25 -15.34 -13.11
N THR A 58 1.01 -14.36 -12.59
CA THR A 58 2.14 -14.60 -11.67
C THR A 58 1.72 -14.79 -10.21
N VAL A 59 0.47 -14.47 -9.86
CA VAL A 59 -0.08 -14.48 -8.49
C VAL A 59 -1.23 -15.47 -8.37
N ASN A 60 -2.13 -15.55 -9.36
CA ASN A 60 -3.24 -16.51 -9.42
C ASN A 60 -4.02 -16.67 -8.11
N TRP A 61 -4.27 -15.57 -7.39
CA TRP A 61 -4.95 -15.59 -6.09
C TRP A 61 -4.32 -16.55 -5.06
N LEU A 62 -3.03 -16.88 -5.20
CA LEU A 62 -2.34 -17.78 -4.29
C LEU A 62 -2.26 -17.18 -2.89
N ARG A 63 -2.73 -17.94 -1.90
CA ARG A 63 -2.72 -17.53 -0.49
C ARG A 63 -1.32 -17.22 0.03
N GLU A 64 -0.32 -17.98 -0.43
CA GLU A 64 1.08 -17.77 -0.08
C GLU A 64 1.56 -16.35 -0.45
N ARG A 65 1.08 -15.81 -1.58
CA ARG A 65 1.45 -14.47 -2.04
C ARG A 65 0.77 -13.34 -1.27
N PHE A 66 -0.41 -13.60 -0.70
CA PHE A 66 -1.13 -12.64 0.12
C PHE A 66 -0.60 -12.60 1.56
N CYS A 67 -0.17 -13.76 2.09
CA CYS A 67 0.35 -13.87 3.45
C CYS A 67 1.86 -13.57 3.58
N SER A 68 2.61 -13.46 2.47
CA SER A 68 4.04 -13.10 2.46
C SER A 68 4.28 -11.61 2.62
#